data_AF-A0A1C6S011-F1
#
_entry.id   AF-A0A1C6S011-F1
#
_cell.length_a   1.000
_cell.length_b   1.000
_cell.length_c   1.000
_cell.angle_alpha   90.00
_cell.angle_beta   90.00
_cell.angle_gamma   90.00
#
_symmetry.space_group_name_H-M   'P 1'
#
loop_
_entity.id
_entity.type
_entity.pdbx_description
1 polymer ?
#
loop_
_entity_poly.entity_id
_entity_poly.type
_entity_poly.pdbx_seq_one_letter_code
_entity_poly.pdbx_strand_id
1 'polypeptide(L)'
;MRTSTMRIAAGLAAAALTVPLFAAPAAAEPATIPNPDTGLVFYSSDPLAVVARQAAPDDLCRPFPADADWLLGWSGGFQNVIGYQSADCSGHGYGLGLFRGWTTRGTFGSYKTL
;
A
#
# COMPACT_ATOMS: atom_id res chain seq x y z
N MET A 1 -18.67 -80.52 17.21
CA MET A 1 -19.96 -79.86 16.87
C MET A 1 -20.82 -79.92 18.13
N ARG A 2 -21.27 -78.87 18.82
CA ARG A 2 -21.73 -77.50 18.52
C ARG A 2 -21.54 -76.64 19.80
N THR A 3 -20.64 -75.65 19.80
CA THR A 3 -20.87 -74.18 19.76
C THR A 3 -21.61 -73.57 20.95
N SER A 4 -20.83 -72.86 21.79
CA SER A 4 -21.23 -71.99 22.89
C SER A 4 -21.91 -70.70 22.40
N THR A 5 -23.06 -70.36 22.96
CA THR A 5 -23.77 -69.12 22.67
C THR A 5 -23.51 -68.09 23.75
N MET A 6 -22.59 -67.15 23.50
CA MET A 6 -22.34 -65.99 24.36
C MET A 6 -23.34 -64.88 23.98
N ARG A 7 -24.11 -64.42 24.97
CA ARG A 7 -24.92 -63.19 24.90
C ARG A 7 -23.97 -62.01 25.00
N ILE A 8 -23.93 -61.14 23.99
CA ILE A 8 -23.24 -59.84 24.07
C ILE A 8 -24.29 -58.74 23.95
N ALA A 9 -24.29 -57.91 24.98
CA ALA A 9 -25.22 -56.85 25.26
C ALA A 9 -24.84 -55.54 24.56
N ALA A 10 -25.85 -54.67 24.49
CA ALA A 10 -25.81 -53.22 24.50
C ALA A 10 -25.11 -52.51 23.32
N GLY A 11 -25.96 -51.99 22.42
CA GLY A 11 -25.58 -51.07 21.35
C GLY A 11 -25.04 -49.74 21.87
N LEU A 12 -23.96 -49.28 21.23
CA LEU A 12 -23.50 -47.90 21.35
C LEU A 12 -24.39 -46.99 20.50
N ALA A 13 -25.15 -46.11 21.15
CA ALA A 13 -25.78 -44.99 20.51
C ALA A 13 -24.70 -43.94 20.18
N ALA A 14 -24.33 -43.83 18.90
CA ALA A 14 -23.47 -42.75 18.41
C ALA A 14 -24.30 -41.44 18.38
N ALA A 15 -24.02 -40.53 19.32
CA ALA A 15 -24.55 -39.17 19.26
C ALA A 15 -23.84 -38.41 18.14
N ALA A 16 -24.54 -38.15 17.04
CA ALA A 16 -24.07 -37.29 15.97
C ALA A 16 -24.09 -35.83 16.46
N LEU A 17 -22.93 -35.26 16.76
CA LEU A 17 -22.75 -33.83 17.00
C LEU A 17 -22.82 -33.10 15.65
N THR A 18 -24.00 -32.59 15.31
CA THR A 18 -24.18 -31.62 14.22
C THR A 18 -23.61 -30.27 14.66
N VAL A 19 -22.35 -29.99 14.31
CA VAL A 19 -21.77 -28.66 14.44
C VAL A 19 -22.25 -27.81 13.26
N PRO A 20 -22.94 -26.68 13.47
CA PRO A 20 -23.22 -25.76 12.37
C PRO A 20 -21.89 -25.16 11.91
N LEU A 21 -21.48 -25.48 10.69
CA LEU A 21 -20.41 -24.74 10.00
C LEU A 21 -20.91 -23.32 9.80
N PHE A 22 -20.47 -22.40 10.66
CA PHE A 22 -20.52 -20.98 10.36
C PHE A 22 -19.60 -20.75 9.16
N ALA A 23 -20.20 -20.59 7.97
CA ALA A 23 -19.47 -20.13 6.80
C ALA A 23 -18.93 -18.73 7.13
N ALA A 24 -17.62 -18.64 7.34
CA ALA A 24 -16.95 -17.35 7.44
C ALA A 24 -17.27 -16.56 6.15
N PRO A 25 -17.57 -15.25 6.23
CA PRO A 25 -17.71 -14.45 5.03
C PRO A 25 -16.40 -14.58 4.25
N ALA A 26 -16.49 -15.00 2.99
CA ALA A 26 -15.35 -14.98 2.09
C ALA A 26 -14.83 -13.55 2.08
N ALA A 27 -13.64 -13.34 2.64
CA ALA A 27 -12.97 -12.06 2.52
C ALA A 27 -12.84 -11.79 1.02
N ALA A 28 -13.52 -10.74 0.54
CA ALA A 28 -13.31 -10.28 -0.81
C ALA A 28 -11.80 -10.00 -0.95
N GLU A 29 -11.15 -10.68 -1.89
CA GLU A 29 -9.74 -10.38 -2.17
C GLU A 29 -9.64 -8.88 -2.45
N PRO A 30 -8.68 -8.17 -1.82
CA PRO A 30 -8.50 -6.77 -2.12
C PRO A 30 -8.35 -6.64 -3.62
N ALA A 31 -9.25 -5.88 -4.26
CA ALA A 31 -9.13 -5.58 -5.67
C ALA A 31 -7.70 -5.04 -5.87
N THR A 32 -6.87 -5.78 -6.61
CA THR A 32 -5.56 -5.28 -7.01
C THR A 32 -5.86 -4.13 -7.93
N ILE A 33 -5.89 -2.91 -7.39
CA ILE A 33 -5.87 -1.69 -8.19
C ILE A 33 -4.47 -1.69 -8.78
N PRO A 34 -4.29 -2.02 -10.08
CA PRO A 34 -2.98 -1.90 -10.67
C PRO A 34 -2.71 -0.41 -10.72
N ASN A 35 -1.83 0.09 -9.86
CA ASN A 35 -1.22 1.38 -10.08
C ASN A 35 0.10 1.11 -10.83
N PRO A 36 0.14 1.28 -12.16
CA PRO A 36 1.26 0.87 -13.02
C PRO A 36 2.42 1.86 -12.98
N ASP A 37 2.46 2.70 -11.95
CA ASP A 37 3.32 3.86 -11.91
C ASP A 37 4.77 3.45 -11.66
N THR A 38 5.68 4.07 -12.41
CA THR A 38 7.12 3.86 -12.28
C THR A 38 7.80 5.18 -11.92
N GLY A 39 8.85 5.10 -11.13
CA GLY A 39 9.58 6.28 -10.66
C GLY A 39 8.96 6.95 -9.44
N LEU A 40 9.28 8.25 -9.28
CA LEU A 40 8.65 9.17 -8.34
C LEU A 40 7.45 9.83 -9.02
N VAL A 41 6.30 9.77 -8.36
CA VAL A 41 5.04 10.30 -8.90
C VAL A 41 4.42 11.29 -7.91
N PHE A 42 3.93 12.40 -8.44
CA PHE A 42 3.22 13.43 -7.69
C PHE A 42 1.75 13.40 -8.07
N TYR A 43 0.89 13.53 -7.07
CA TYR A 43 -0.55 13.44 -7.23
C TYR A 43 -1.23 14.67 -6.61
N SER A 44 -2.39 15.00 -7.14
CA SER A 44 -3.28 15.97 -6.49
C SER A 44 -4.06 15.33 -5.33
N SER A 45 -4.98 16.09 -4.72
CA SER A 45 -5.91 15.60 -3.71
C SER A 45 -6.79 14.44 -4.18
N ASP A 46 -7.03 14.31 -5.49
CA ASP A 46 -7.60 13.09 -6.06
C ASP A 46 -6.48 12.02 -6.14
N PRO A 47 -6.61 10.89 -5.42
CA PRO A 47 -5.54 9.93 -5.26
C PRO A 47 -5.15 9.19 -6.55
N LEU A 48 -5.93 9.32 -7.63
CA LEU A 48 -5.62 8.73 -8.93
C LEU A 48 -5.14 9.78 -9.94
N ALA A 49 -5.20 11.07 -9.60
CA ALA A 49 -4.83 12.15 -10.50
C ALA A 49 -3.35 12.51 -10.38
N VAL A 50 -2.55 11.98 -11.31
CA VAL A 50 -1.12 12.26 -11.44
C VAL A 50 -0.89 13.64 -12.05
N VAL A 51 -0.06 14.46 -11.40
CA VAL A 51 0.30 15.81 -11.86
C VAL A 51 1.73 15.90 -12.38
N ALA A 52 2.63 15.01 -11.95
CA ALA A 52 3.99 14.93 -12.46
C ALA A 52 4.65 13.58 -12.18
N ARG A 53 5.70 13.27 -12.94
CA ARG A 53 6.49 12.05 -12.83
C ARG A 53 7.98 12.34 -13.02
N GLN A 54 8.82 11.61 -12.31
CA GLN A 54 10.25 11.54 -12.55
C GLN A 54 10.67 10.06 -12.61
N ALA A 55 11.29 9.65 -13.71
CA ALA A 55 11.59 8.25 -13.97
C ALA A 55 12.74 7.69 -13.11
N ALA A 56 13.74 8.52 -12.80
CA ALA A 56 14.93 8.13 -12.05
C ALA A 56 15.46 9.32 -11.24
N PRO A 57 16.14 9.08 -10.09
CA PRO A 57 16.75 10.14 -9.31
C PRO A 57 17.86 10.83 -10.12
N ASP A 58 17.96 12.14 -9.92
CA ASP A 58 19.06 12.98 -10.35
C ASP A 58 19.37 14.04 -9.29
N ASP A 59 20.58 14.62 -9.35
CA ASP A 59 21.01 15.71 -8.45
C ASP A 59 20.64 17.10 -9.00
N LEU A 60 19.61 17.18 -9.84
CA LEU A 60 19.13 18.45 -10.36
C LEU A 60 18.09 19.05 -9.41
N CYS A 61 18.12 20.38 -9.28
CA CYS A 61 17.02 21.09 -8.65
C CYS A 61 15.84 21.15 -9.62
N ARG A 62 14.71 20.56 -9.22
CA ARG A 62 13.50 20.50 -10.03
C ARG A 62 12.41 21.36 -9.41
N PRO A 63 11.61 22.08 -10.22
CA PRO A 63 10.47 22.82 -9.69
C PRO A 63 9.44 21.85 -9.10
N PHE A 64 8.87 22.20 -7.96
CA PHE A 64 7.83 21.40 -7.34
C PHE A 64 6.51 21.57 -8.12
N PRO A 65 5.77 20.49 -8.47
CA PRO A 65 4.52 20.62 -9.20
C PRO A 65 3.48 21.39 -8.37
N ALA A 66 2.92 22.47 -8.93
CA ALA A 66 2.05 23.40 -8.21
C ALA A 66 0.76 22.74 -7.67
N ASP A 67 0.23 21.76 -8.39
CA ASP A 67 -1.01 21.06 -8.06
C ASP A 67 -0.79 19.74 -7.30
N ALA A 68 0.44 19.47 -6.87
CA ALA A 68 0.72 18.29 -6.05
C ALA A 68 0.28 18.52 -4.60
N ASP A 69 -0.41 17.53 -4.04
CA ASP A 69 -0.81 17.47 -2.63
C ASP A 69 -0.08 16.31 -1.90
N TRP A 70 0.45 15.33 -2.65
CA TRP A 70 1.30 14.27 -2.13
C TRP A 70 2.20 13.64 -3.21
N LEU A 71 3.20 12.90 -2.76
CA LEU A 71 4.13 12.15 -3.61
C LEU A 71 4.24 10.69 -3.17
N LEU A 72 4.61 9.84 -4.13
CA LEU A 72 4.95 8.43 -3.91
C LEU A 72 6.07 7.97 -4.84
N GLY A 73 7.14 7.42 -4.27
CA GLY A 73 8.21 6.73 -4.97
C GLY A 73 7.86 5.25 -5.14
N TRP A 74 7.49 4.85 -6.35
CA TRP A 74 7.11 3.47 -6.68
C TRP A 74 8.31 2.57 -6.96
N SER A 75 9.20 3.04 -7.83
CA SER A 75 10.36 2.31 -8.34
C SER A 75 11.39 3.29 -8.89
N GLY A 76 12.49 2.82 -9.49
CA GLY A 76 13.46 3.71 -10.16
C GLY A 76 14.64 4.16 -9.30
N GLY A 77 14.79 3.63 -8.07
CA GLY A 77 16.01 3.77 -7.27
C GLY A 77 16.07 4.97 -6.33
N PHE A 78 15.00 5.76 -6.22
CA PHE A 78 14.91 6.88 -5.28
C PHE A 78 15.13 6.41 -3.84
N GLN A 79 16.03 7.08 -3.13
CA GLN A 79 16.28 6.88 -1.70
C GLN A 79 15.52 7.92 -0.88
N ASN A 80 15.47 9.16 -1.36
CA ASN A 80 14.79 10.25 -0.68
C ASN A 80 14.42 11.38 -1.64
N VAL A 81 13.37 12.11 -1.30
CA VAL A 81 13.03 13.40 -1.91
C VAL A 81 13.23 14.48 -0.87
N ILE A 82 13.99 15.52 -1.21
CA ILE A 82 14.19 16.69 -0.34
C ILE A 82 13.44 17.86 -0.96
N GLY A 83 12.44 18.36 -0.24
CA GLY A 83 11.67 19.54 -0.64
C GLY A 83 12.28 20.82 -0.08
N TYR A 84 12.21 21.91 -0.85
CA TYR A 84 12.67 23.24 -0.46
C TYR A 84 11.56 24.26 -0.68
N GLN A 85 11.44 25.22 0.23
CA GLN A 85 10.48 26.33 0.07
C GLN A 85 10.90 27.31 -1.06
N SER A 86 12.20 27.42 -1.30
CA SER A 86 12.76 28.20 -2.40
C SER A 86 12.56 27.51 -3.75
N ALA A 87 12.71 28.27 -4.85
CA ALA A 87 12.60 27.74 -6.21
C ALA A 87 13.91 27.14 -6.76
N ASP A 88 15.04 27.41 -6.09
CA ASP A 88 16.40 27.08 -6.53
C ASP A 88 17.10 26.05 -5.62
N CYS A 89 16.32 25.34 -4.79
CA CYS A 89 16.81 24.37 -3.80
C CYS A 89 17.81 24.95 -2.79
N SER A 90 17.75 26.26 -2.55
CA SER A 90 18.52 26.93 -1.50
C SER A 90 17.80 26.89 -0.14
N GLY A 91 18.55 27.10 0.94
CA GLY A 91 18.00 27.14 2.30
C GLY A 91 17.82 25.76 2.94
N HIS A 92 16.84 25.65 3.83
CA HIS A 92 16.60 24.41 4.58
C HIS A 92 15.85 23.37 3.73
N GLY A 93 16.45 22.19 3.57
CA GLY A 93 15.84 21.06 2.90
C GLY A 93 15.02 20.21 3.87
N TYR A 94 13.79 19.91 3.50
CA TYR A 94 12.88 19.05 4.25
C TYR A 94 12.87 17.65 3.64
N GLY A 95 13.32 16.65 4.41
CA GLY A 95 13.25 15.25 3.98
C GLY A 95 11.81 14.77 3.87
N LEU A 96 11.35 14.49 2.65
CA LEU A 96 9.99 14.04 2.40
C LEU A 96 9.88 12.51 2.42
N GLY A 97 10.98 11.79 2.18
CA GLY A 97 10.98 10.34 2.01
C GLY A 97 10.39 9.94 0.67
N LEU A 98 9.92 8.69 0.58
CA LEU A 98 9.28 8.15 -0.62
C LEU A 98 7.75 8.20 -0.57
N PHE A 99 7.16 8.59 0.54
CA PHE A 99 5.72 8.82 0.65
C PHE A 99 5.46 9.96 1.62
N ARG A 100 4.85 11.03 1.12
CA ARG A 100 4.47 12.18 1.93
C ARG A 100 3.38 12.99 1.27
N GLY A 101 2.41 13.39 2.08
CA GLY A 101 1.44 14.43 1.73
C GLY A 101 1.67 15.71 2.53
N TRP A 102 1.05 16.78 2.07
CA TRP A 102 0.98 18.07 2.74
C TRP A 102 -0.41 18.67 2.54
N THR A 103 -0.80 19.59 3.42
CA THR A 103 -2.16 20.16 3.43
C THR A 103 -2.25 21.50 2.70
N THR A 104 -1.12 22.12 2.37
CA THR A 104 -1.07 23.46 1.76
C THR A 104 -0.32 23.40 0.44
N ARG A 105 -1.00 23.67 -0.67
CA ARG A 105 -0.36 23.79 -1.99
C ARG A 105 0.67 24.91 -2.01
N GLY A 106 1.74 24.72 -2.76
CA GLY A 106 2.85 25.66 -2.80
C GLY A 106 3.72 25.67 -1.54
N THR A 107 3.59 24.68 -0.64
CA THR A 107 4.51 24.52 0.51
C THR A 107 5.96 24.41 0.07
N PHE A 108 6.21 23.77 -1.08
CA PHE A 108 7.54 23.61 -1.65
C PHE A 108 7.60 24.29 -3.02
N GLY A 109 8.68 25.02 -3.28
CA GLY A 109 8.98 25.62 -4.58
C GLY A 109 9.84 24.72 -5.46
N SER A 110 10.69 23.89 -4.85
CA SER A 110 11.58 22.98 -5.58
C SER A 110 11.90 21.71 -4.78
N TYR A 111 12.49 20.72 -5.45
CA TYR A 111 12.95 19.49 -4.84
C TYR A 111 14.23 18.96 -5.48
N LYS A 112 14.93 18.12 -4.73
CA LYS A 112 16.03 17.26 -5.18
C LYS A 112 15.74 15.81 -4.83
N THR A 113 16.38 14.91 -5.57
CA THR A 113 16.29 13.46 -5.35
C THR A 113 17.65 12.87 -5.08
N LEU A 114 17.72 11.91 -4.17
CA LEU A 114 18.91 11.12 -3.85
C LEU A 114 18.66 9.65 -4.20
#